data_AF-A0A9D7JT56-F1
#
_entry.id   AF-A0A9D7JT56-F1
#
_cell.length_a   1.000
_cell.length_b   1.000
_cell.length_c   1.000
_cell.angle_alpha   90.00
_cell.angle_beta   90.00
_cell.angle_gamma   90.00
#
_symmetry.space_group_name_H-M   'P 1'
#
loop_
_entity.id
_entity.type
_entity.pdbx_description
1 polymer ?
#
loop_
_entity_poly.entity_id
_entity_poly.type
_entity_poly.pdbx_seq_one_letter_code
_entity_poly.pdbx_strand_id
1 'polypeptide(L)'
;MEDEYDVQDISYVILKSIFPNLREEDPIPKVGGKSTKIDLILREEKILIEVKMIKAKDSNETHFIEQLKADFESYHECKWLRKLFCFVYDPYKKTRDISNFNDLNGERTKGEHNFNVEVIVAN
;
A
#
# COMPACT_ATOMS: atom_id res chain seq x y z
N MET A 1 13.54 10.09 7.06
CA MET A 1 12.20 9.54 6.78
C MET A 1 11.23 10.24 7.71
N GLU A 2 10.64 11.32 7.22
CA GLU A 2 9.64 12.13 7.90
C GLU A 2 8.22 11.67 7.55
N ASP A 3 8.03 11.14 6.34
CA ASP A 3 6.78 10.56 5.90
C ASP A 3 6.96 9.42 4.89
N GLU A 4 5.84 8.95 4.34
CA GLU A 4 5.79 7.84 3.41
C GLU A 4 6.41 8.13 2.04
N TYR A 5 6.56 9.40 1.64
CA TYR A 5 7.21 9.73 0.37
C TYR A 5 8.71 9.43 0.46
N ASP A 6 9.35 9.69 1.59
CA ASP A 6 10.76 9.29 1.80
C ASP A 6 10.93 7.77 1.70
N VAL A 7 9.99 7.00 2.27
CA VAL A 7 9.99 5.53 2.20
C VAL A 7 9.77 5.07 0.76
N GLN A 8 8.87 5.75 0.05
CA GLN A 8 8.54 5.47 -1.32
C GLN A 8 9.72 5.74 -2.26
N ASP A 9 10.40 6.88 -2.15
CA ASP A 9 11.56 7.23 -2.97
C ASP A 9 12.66 6.17 -2.84
N ILE A 10 12.93 5.72 -1.61
CA ILE A 10 13.91 4.66 -1.35
C ILE A 10 13.44 3.35 -1.95
N SER A 11 12.17 3.00 -1.76
CA SER A 11 11.57 1.80 -2.34
C SER A 11 11.64 1.83 -3.87
N TYR A 12 11.36 2.96 -4.49
CA TYR A 12 11.46 3.18 -5.92
C TYR A 12 12.89 2.97 -6.42
N VAL A 13 13.89 3.62 -5.80
CA VAL A 13 15.30 3.48 -6.23
C VAL A 13 15.76 2.02 -6.17
N ILE A 14 15.42 1.31 -5.09
CA ILE A 14 15.76 -0.11 -4.92
C ILE A 14 15.05 -0.95 -5.97
N LEU A 15 13.73 -0.84 -6.07
CA LEU A 15 12.92 -1.68 -6.95
C LEU A 15 13.18 -1.38 -8.43
N LYS A 16 13.42 -0.12 -8.81
CA LYS A 16 13.74 0.27 -10.19
C LYS A 16 15.03 -0.37 -10.70
N SER A 17 15.99 -0.63 -9.81
CA SER A 17 17.24 -1.33 -10.14
C SER A 17 17.01 -2.82 -10.48
N ILE A 18 15.96 -3.42 -9.92
CA ILE A 18 15.60 -4.83 -10.11
C ILE A 18 14.55 -4.98 -11.23
N PHE A 19 13.62 -4.03 -11.31
CA PHE A 19 12.50 -3.97 -12.24
C PHE A 19 12.59 -2.68 -13.06
N PRO A 20 13.30 -2.69 -14.20
CA PRO A 20 13.43 -1.52 -15.06
C PRO A 20 12.09 -0.94 -15.53
N ASN A 21 11.05 -1.79 -15.61
CA ASN A 21 9.69 -1.44 -16.02
C ASN A 21 8.82 -0.89 -14.89
N LEU A 22 9.34 -0.75 -13.66
CA LEU A 22 8.63 -0.11 -12.55
C LEU A 22 8.22 1.31 -12.94
N ARG A 23 6.96 1.65 -12.73
CA ARG A 23 6.41 2.98 -12.98
C ARG A 23 5.88 3.58 -11.70
N GLU A 24 6.08 4.88 -11.59
CA GLU A 24 5.27 5.76 -10.78
C GLU A 24 4.10 6.20 -11.65
N GLU A 25 2.86 5.89 -11.27
CA GLU A 25 1.67 6.43 -11.96
C GLU A 25 0.85 7.29 -11.00
N ASP A 26 0.05 8.18 -11.57
CA ASP A 26 -0.85 9.04 -10.82
C ASP A 26 -1.77 8.19 -9.92
N PRO A 27 -2.03 8.63 -8.68
CA PRO A 27 -2.89 7.91 -7.75
C PRO A 27 -4.23 7.56 -8.40
N ILE A 28 -4.62 6.29 -8.29
CA ILE A 28 -6.00 5.89 -8.56
C ILE A 28 -6.90 6.71 -7.63
N PRO A 29 -8.07 7.22 -8.08
CA PRO A 29 -8.97 7.97 -7.22
C PRO A 29 -9.40 7.14 -5.99
N LYS A 30 -8.77 7.37 -4.83
CA LYS A 30 -9.06 6.63 -3.59
C LYS A 30 -10.27 7.26 -2.89
N VAL A 31 -11.27 6.45 -2.56
CA VAL A 31 -12.48 6.87 -1.84
C VAL A 31 -12.17 6.98 -0.34
N GLY A 32 -11.43 8.02 0.08
CA GLY A 32 -11.08 8.17 1.50
C GLY A 32 -10.09 9.27 1.87
N GLY A 33 -9.44 9.91 0.90
CA GLY A 33 -8.50 11.00 1.16
C GLY A 33 -8.05 11.64 -0.15
N LYS A 34 -7.47 12.84 -0.10
CA LYS A 34 -6.89 13.50 -1.27
C LYS A 34 -5.97 12.51 -1.98
N SER A 35 -6.22 12.27 -3.28
CA SER A 35 -5.44 11.37 -4.14
C SER A 35 -4.04 11.96 -4.38
N THR A 36 -3.16 11.87 -3.38
CA THR A 36 -1.81 12.46 -3.46
C THR A 36 -0.67 11.46 -3.46
N LYS A 37 -0.94 10.15 -3.31
CA LYS A 37 0.13 9.14 -3.19
C LYS A 37 0.33 8.40 -4.50
N ILE A 38 1.48 8.62 -5.12
CA ILE A 38 1.96 7.88 -6.29
C ILE A 38 2.03 6.40 -5.91
N ASP A 39 1.45 5.52 -6.70
CA ASP A 39 1.53 4.07 -6.47
C ASP A 39 2.70 3.48 -7.28
N LEU A 40 3.42 2.50 -6.72
CA LEU A 40 4.49 1.80 -7.41
C LEU A 40 3.92 0.62 -8.21
N ILE A 41 4.01 0.69 -9.54
CA ILE A 41 3.32 -0.22 -10.44
C ILE A 41 4.29 -1.08 -11.25
N LEU A 42 4.05 -2.39 -11.16
CA LEU A 42 4.67 -3.45 -11.96
C LEU A 42 3.57 -4.05 -12.85
N ARG A 43 3.28 -3.33 -13.95
CA ARG A 43 2.09 -3.56 -14.78
C ARG A 43 2.10 -4.92 -15.48
N GLU A 44 3.27 -5.39 -15.89
CA GLU A 44 3.45 -6.68 -16.59
C GLU A 44 3.22 -7.85 -15.63
N GLU A 45 3.68 -7.69 -14.39
CA GLU A 45 3.54 -8.65 -13.29
C GLU A 45 2.17 -8.58 -12.62
N LYS A 46 1.35 -7.57 -12.95
CA LYS A 46 0.04 -7.31 -12.36
C LYS A 46 0.12 -7.08 -10.86
N ILE A 47 1.18 -6.39 -10.44
CA ILE A 47 1.48 -6.04 -9.06
C ILE A 47 1.37 -4.53 -8.86
N LEU A 48 0.75 -4.14 -7.74
CA LEU A 48 0.80 -2.78 -7.21
C LEU A 48 1.41 -2.85 -5.81
N ILE A 49 2.26 -1.87 -5.49
CA ILE A 49 2.88 -1.71 -4.18
C ILE A 49 2.42 -0.38 -3.59
N GLU A 50 1.61 -0.46 -2.52
CA GLU A 50 1.23 0.67 -1.68
C GLU A 50 2.28 0.83 -0.58
N VAL A 51 2.80 2.04 -0.42
CA VAL A 51 3.72 2.38 0.69
C VAL A 51 2.99 3.30 1.66
N LYS A 52 2.98 2.92 2.94
CA LYS A 52 2.49 3.76 4.03
C LYS A 52 3.53 3.85 5.14
N MET A 53 3.50 4.96 5.86
CA MET A 53 4.31 5.16 7.06
C MET A 53 3.43 5.58 8.23
N ILE A 54 3.61 4.94 9.38
CA ILE A 54 3.05 5.39 10.66
C ILE A 54 3.89 6.56 11.14
N LYS A 55 3.30 7.75 11.23
CA LYS A 55 4.00 9.01 11.55
C LYS A 55 4.06 9.24 13.05
N ALA A 56 4.96 10.11 13.49
CA ALA A 56 5.11 10.49 14.90
C ALA A 56 3.82 11.07 15.52
N LYS A 57 2.95 11.68 14.71
CA LYS A 57 1.66 12.24 15.17
C LYS A 57 0.51 11.22 15.22
N ASP A 58 0.66 10.07 14.57
CA ASP A 58 -0.42 9.08 14.51
C ASP A 58 -0.53 8.38 15.86
N SER A 59 -1.74 8.32 16.41
CA SER A 59 -1.99 7.82 17.78
C SER A 59 -2.83 6.54 17.79
N ASN A 60 -3.41 6.17 16.66
CA ASN A 60 -4.41 5.12 16.56
C ASN A 60 -4.21 4.25 15.32
N GLU A 61 -3.85 2.99 15.52
CA GLU A 61 -3.74 1.97 14.47
C GLU A 61 -5.09 1.66 13.81
N THR A 62 -6.22 1.80 14.51
CA THR A 62 -7.56 1.52 13.95
C THR A 62 -7.87 2.45 12.79
N HIS A 63 -7.62 3.76 12.96
CA HIS A 63 -7.88 4.72 11.88
C HIS A 63 -6.97 4.47 10.67
N PHE A 64 -5.71 4.08 10.93
CA PHE A 64 -4.77 3.72 9.87
C PHE A 64 -5.23 2.47 9.11
N ILE A 65 -5.71 1.44 9.82
CA ILE A 65 -6.28 0.22 9.22
C ILE A 65 -7.55 0.53 8.42
N GLU A 66 -8.41 1.42 8.89
CA GLU A 66 -9.60 1.86 8.14
C GLU A 66 -9.21 2.52 6.81
N GLN A 67 -8.19 3.39 6.82
CA GLN A 67 -7.65 3.99 5.60
C GLN A 67 -7.10 2.92 4.65
N LEU A 68 -6.34 1.95 5.14
CA LEU A 68 -5.85 0.82 4.33
C LEU A 68 -6.99 0.05 3.68
N LYS A 69 -8.04 -0.28 4.43
CA LYS A 69 -9.22 -0.98 3.89
C LYS A 69 -9.89 -0.18 2.77
N ALA A 70 -10.04 1.13 2.95
CA ALA A 70 -10.62 2.02 1.93
C ALA A 70 -9.75 2.08 0.67
N ASP A 71 -8.42 2.14 0.83
CA ASP A 71 -7.48 2.11 -0.28
C ASP A 71 -7.57 0.77 -1.03
N PHE A 72 -7.62 -0.35 -0.32
CA PHE A 72 -7.77 -1.69 -0.93
C PHE A 72 -9.04 -1.76 -1.79
N GLU A 73 -10.16 -1.25 -1.29
CA GLU A 73 -11.41 -1.23 -2.03
C GLU A 73 -11.31 -0.42 -3.34
N SER A 74 -10.57 0.70 -3.34
CA SER A 74 -10.38 1.53 -4.53
C SER A 74 -9.60 0.82 -5.64
N TYR A 75 -8.73 -0.13 -5.30
CA TYR A 75 -7.93 -0.88 -6.27
C TYR A 75 -8.74 -1.86 -7.13
N HIS A 76 -10.01 -2.09 -6.81
CA HIS A 76 -10.92 -2.80 -7.72
C HIS A 76 -11.17 -2.06 -9.05
N GLU A 77 -10.85 -0.77 -9.15
CA GLU A 77 -10.84 -0.05 -10.43
C GLU A 77 -9.69 -0.51 -11.33
N CYS A 78 -8.60 -1.01 -10.77
CA CYS A 78 -7.47 -1.58 -11.49
C CYS A 78 -7.75 -3.02 -11.95
N LYS A 79 -8.54 -3.16 -13.02
CA LYS A 79 -8.94 -4.49 -13.56
C LYS A 79 -7.78 -5.40 -13.98
N TRP A 80 -6.59 -4.84 -14.13
CA TRP A 80 -5.37 -5.58 -14.46
C TRP A 80 -4.67 -6.17 -13.22
N LEU A 81 -4.95 -5.64 -12.03
CA LEU A 81 -4.28 -5.98 -10.78
C LEU A 81 -4.62 -7.41 -10.36
N ARG A 82 -3.60 -8.17 -9.92
CA ARG A 82 -3.76 -9.50 -9.32
C ARG A 82 -3.17 -9.59 -7.91
N LYS A 83 -2.19 -8.76 -7.58
CA LYS A 83 -1.53 -8.77 -6.28
C LYS A 83 -1.25 -7.35 -5.82
N LEU A 84 -1.68 -7.03 -4.60
CA LEU A 84 -1.37 -5.79 -3.90
C LEU A 84 -0.41 -6.13 -2.75
N PHE A 85 0.78 -5.53 -2.78
CA PHE A 85 1.62 -5.47 -1.60
C PHE A 85 1.38 -4.14 -0.89
N CYS A 86 1.07 -4.18 0.40
CA CYS A 86 0.96 -2.99 1.24
C CYS A 86 2.12 -3.00 2.23
N PHE A 87 3.14 -2.19 1.95
CA PHE A 87 4.28 -2.03 2.83
C PHE A 87 4.01 -0.91 3.86
N VAL A 88 3.98 -1.28 5.13
CA VAL A 88 3.75 -0.39 6.26
C VAL A 88 5.06 -0.23 7.03
N TYR A 89 5.62 0.97 6.99
CA TYR A 89 6.80 1.33 7.78
C TYR A 89 6.40 2.01 9.09
N ASP A 90 6.83 1.45 10.22
CA ASP A 90 6.55 1.95 11.56
C ASP A 90 7.86 2.22 12.34
N PRO A 91 8.58 3.30 12.01
CA PRO A 91 9.85 3.63 12.68
C PRO A 91 9.69 3.97 14.17
N TYR A 92 8.46 4.19 14.63
CA TYR A 92 8.16 4.58 16.00
C TYR A 92 7.62 3.43 16.86
N LYS A 93 7.52 2.21 16.30
CA LYS A 93 7.03 1.00 16.98
C LYS A 93 5.68 1.21 17.66
N LYS A 94 4.76 1.86 16.95
CA LYS A 94 3.41 2.19 17.41
C LYS A 94 2.39 1.09 17.10
N THR A 95 2.71 0.18 16.19
CA THR A 95 1.97 -1.05 15.95
C THR A 95 1.91 -1.84 17.24
N ARG A 96 0.70 -1.96 17.81
CA ARG A 96 0.51 -2.66 19.09
C ARG A 96 0.43 -4.15 18.87
N ASP A 97 -0.27 -4.54 17.82
CA ASP A 97 -0.47 -5.93 17.44
C ASP A 97 -0.40 -6.08 15.92
N ILE A 98 0.62 -6.79 15.45
CA ILE A 98 0.82 -7.05 14.03
C ILE A 98 -0.29 -7.94 13.44
N SER A 99 -1.02 -8.70 14.27
CA SER A 99 -2.15 -9.52 13.82
C SER A 99 -3.26 -8.66 13.22
N ASN A 100 -3.49 -7.44 13.74
CA ASN A 100 -4.46 -6.50 13.19
C ASN A 100 -4.17 -6.10 11.73
N PHE A 101 -2.88 -6.09 11.33
CA PHE A 101 -2.46 -5.87 9.96
C PHE A 101 -2.50 -7.17 9.14
N ASN A 102 -2.09 -8.30 9.74
CA ASN A 102 -2.11 -9.60 9.07
C ASN A 102 -3.52 -10.07 8.71
N ASP A 103 -4.52 -9.69 9.49
CA ASP A 103 -5.94 -9.95 9.20
C ASP A 103 -6.43 -9.24 7.93
N LEU A 104 -5.66 -8.25 7.45
CA LEU A 104 -5.91 -7.57 6.17
C LEU A 104 -5.31 -8.31 4.98
N ASN A 105 -4.66 -9.46 5.18
CA ASN A 105 -4.21 -10.30 4.07
C ASN A 105 -5.39 -11.01 3.39
N GLY A 106 -5.12 -11.58 2.23
CA GLY A 106 -6.05 -12.49 1.55
C GLY A 106 -6.70 -11.91 0.31
N GLU A 107 -7.59 -12.69 -0.29
CA GLU A 107 -8.28 -12.32 -1.52
C GLU A 107 -9.30 -11.20 -1.27
N ARG A 108 -9.39 -10.29 -2.24
CA ARG A 108 -10.41 -9.24 -2.32
C ARG A 108 -11.14 -9.43 -3.63
N THR A 109 -12.47 -9.45 -3.57
CA THR A 109 -13.33 -9.72 -4.73
C THR A 109 -14.46 -8.70 -4.78
N LYS A 110 -14.61 -8.05 -5.94
CA LYS A 110 -15.72 -7.12 -6.22
C LYS A 110 -16.21 -7.32 -7.64
N GLY A 111 -17.42 -7.84 -7.77
CA GLY A 111 -17.96 -8.29 -9.06
C GLY A 111 -17.09 -9.41 -9.64
N GLU A 112 -16.63 -9.23 -10.87
CA GLU A 112 -15.77 -10.21 -11.57
C GLU A 112 -14.27 -10.01 -11.35
N HIS A 113 -13.87 -8.95 -10.63
CA HIS A 113 -12.46 -8.65 -10.39
C HIS A 113 -12.02 -9.11 -9.01
N ASN A 114 -10.89 -9.82 -8.95
CA ASN A 114 -10.22 -10.21 -7.72
C ASN A 114 -8.73 -9.87 -7.74
N PHE A 115 -8.17 -9.64 -6.56
CA PHE A 115 -6.74 -9.57 -6.34
C PHE A 115 -6.41 -9.99 -4.90
N ASN A 116 -5.19 -10.49 -4.68
CA ASN A 116 -4.73 -10.86 -3.36
C ASN A 116 -3.99 -9.70 -2.69
N VAL A 117 -4.26 -9.45 -1.42
CA VAL A 117 -3.57 -8.46 -0.59
C VAL A 117 -2.56 -9.16 0.30
N GLU A 118 -1.36 -8.60 0.37
CA GLU A 118 -0.32 -8.95 1.35
C GLU A 118 0.22 -7.70 2.02
N VAL A 119 0.06 -7.63 3.34
CA VAL A 119 0.53 -6.53 4.19
C VAL A 119 1.83 -6.94 4.85
N ILE A 120 2.83 -6.09 4.73
CA ILE A 120 4.17 -6.27 5.31
C ILE A 120 4.41 -5.11 6.26
N VAL A 121 4.62 -5.38 7.54
CA VAL A 121 4.91 -4.37 8.56
C VAL A 121 6.39 -4.42 8.93
N ALA A 122 7.08 -3.28 8.87
CA ALA A 122 8.48 -3.13 9.26
C ALA A 122 8.61 -2.14 10.44
N ASN A 123 9.20 -2.61 11.55
CA ASN A 123 9.34 -1.90 12.83
C ASN A 123 10.79 -1.50 13.15
#